data_AF-A0A841FG70-F1
#
_entry.id   AF-A0A841FG70-F1
#
_cell.length_a   1.000
_cell.length_b   1.000
_cell.length_c   1.000
_cell.angle_alpha   90.00
_cell.angle_beta   90.00
_cell.angle_gamma   90.00
#
_symmetry.space_group_name_H-M   'P 1'
#
loop_
_entity.id
_entity.type
_entity.pdbx_description
1 polymer ?
#
loop_
_entity_poly.entity_id
_entity_poly.type
_entity_poly.pdbx_seq_one_letter_code
_entity_poly.pdbx_strand_id
1 'polypeptide(L)'
;MPLAYVVLKSGHAIQLTNLHFSCTYGGLLEGVPTEDVNTSIIEGLTASAGRDFPNRPVHVVPPAREYPDEQPSRSRGRVEFMPRVACVGTFEADAVGPDADPVWDRSWLTVVWFQEEASLDGIKDALADLAWGELARDMTL
;
A
#
# COMPACT_ATOMS: atom_id res chain seq x y z
N MET A 1 -7.66 2.87 -19.50
CA MET A 1 -8.66 3.65 -18.76
C MET A 1 -8.42 3.40 -17.28
N PRO A 2 -8.17 4.43 -16.46
CA PRO A 2 -7.93 4.26 -15.04
C PRO A 2 -9.23 4.08 -14.25
N LEU A 3 -9.14 3.43 -13.10
CA LEU A 3 -10.21 3.28 -12.12
C LEU A 3 -10.48 4.60 -11.38
N ALA A 4 -9.42 5.34 -11.05
CA ALA A 4 -9.49 6.62 -10.35
C ALA A 4 -8.23 7.46 -10.62
N TYR A 5 -8.32 8.76 -10.30
CA TYR A 5 -7.19 9.68 -10.28
C TYR A 5 -6.94 10.15 -8.86
N VAL A 6 -5.68 10.19 -8.46
CA VAL A 6 -5.24 10.69 -7.16
C VAL A 6 -4.25 11.82 -7.39
N VAL A 7 -4.49 12.96 -6.74
CA VAL A 7 -3.55 14.08 -6.74
C VAL A 7 -2.78 14.03 -5.43
N LEU A 8 -1.48 13.84 -5.52
CA LEU A 8 -0.57 13.84 -4.39
C LEU A 8 -0.35 15.27 -3.88
N LYS A 9 0.08 15.44 -2.63
CA LYS A 9 0.45 16.77 -2.11
C LYS A 9 1.62 17.41 -2.86
N SER A 10 2.46 16.60 -3.51
CA SER A 10 3.50 17.08 -4.42
C SER A 10 2.96 17.75 -5.68
N GLY A 11 1.66 17.62 -5.98
CA GLY A 11 1.02 18.09 -7.20
C GLY A 11 1.01 17.07 -8.33
N HIS A 12 1.66 15.91 -8.17
CA HIS A 12 1.62 14.84 -9.18
C HIS A 12 0.24 14.18 -9.21
N ALA A 13 -0.30 14.02 -10.42
CA ALA A 13 -1.50 13.23 -10.66
C ALA A 13 -1.11 11.80 -11.06
N ILE A 14 -1.57 10.83 -10.28
CA ILE A 14 -1.34 9.41 -10.52
C ILE A 14 -2.65 8.69 -10.82
N GLN A 15 -2.57 7.67 -11.66
CA GLN A 15 -3.71 6.92 -12.17
C GLN A 15 -3.77 5.54 -11.52
N LEU A 16 -4.87 5.23 -10.85
CA LEU A 16 -5.12 3.91 -10.29
C LEU A 16 -5.56 2.97 -11.42
N THR A 17 -4.83 1.87 -11.64
CA THR A 17 -5.12 0.89 -12.71
C THR A 17 -5.64 -0.44 -12.17
N ASN A 18 -5.28 -0.81 -10.95
CA ASN A 18 -5.74 -2.02 -10.29
C ASN A 18 -5.89 -1.76 -8.79
N LEU A 19 -6.92 -2.33 -8.16
CA LEU A 19 -7.16 -2.27 -6.73
C LEU A 19 -7.71 -3.60 -6.21
N HIS A 20 -7.13 -4.08 -5.12
CA HIS A 20 -7.59 -5.24 -4.38
C HIS A 20 -7.79 -4.89 -2.90
N PHE A 21 -8.92 -5.30 -2.34
CA PHE A 21 -9.22 -5.22 -0.92
C PHE A 21 -9.24 -6.62 -0.29
N SER A 22 -8.68 -6.74 0.90
CA SER A 22 -8.82 -7.94 1.73
C SER A 22 -8.98 -7.57 3.20
N CYS A 23 -9.58 -8.46 3.98
CA CYS A 23 -9.59 -8.31 5.44
C CYS A 23 -8.17 -8.52 5.98
N THR A 24 -7.61 -7.53 6.68
CA THR A 24 -6.24 -7.55 7.23
C THR A 24 -5.97 -8.81 8.04
N TYR A 25 -6.93 -9.23 8.87
CA TYR A 25 -6.84 -10.41 9.72
C TYR A 25 -7.65 -11.61 9.21
N GLY A 26 -8.11 -11.58 7.96
CA GLY A 26 -9.01 -12.61 7.42
C GLY A 26 -8.43 -14.04 7.40
N GLY A 27 -7.10 -14.18 7.45
CA GLY A 27 -6.40 -15.47 7.54
C GLY A 27 -5.94 -15.85 8.95
N LEU A 28 -6.17 -15.01 9.96
CA LEU A 28 -5.74 -15.27 11.34
C LEU A 28 -6.79 -16.17 12.03
N LEU A 29 -6.54 -17.48 12.02
CA LEU A 29 -7.46 -18.48 12.61
C LEU A 29 -7.44 -18.49 14.13
N GLU A 30 -6.25 -18.33 14.72
CA GLU A 30 -6.03 -18.34 16.17
C GLU A 30 -4.99 -17.28 16.55
N GLY A 31 -5.05 -16.81 17.80
CA GLY A 31 -4.17 -15.77 18.31
C GLY A 31 -4.83 -14.40 18.38
N VAL A 32 -4.03 -13.40 18.71
CA VAL A 32 -4.44 -11.99 18.72
C VAL A 32 -3.46 -11.21 17.86
N PRO A 33 -3.88 -10.09 17.23
CA PRO A 33 -2.96 -9.21 16.55
C PRO A 33 -1.86 -8.72 17.49
N THR A 34 -0.62 -8.93 17.07
CA THR A 34 0.60 -8.46 17.73
C THR A 34 1.51 -7.83 16.67
N GLU A 35 2.56 -7.14 17.11
CA GLU A 35 3.56 -6.57 16.20
C GLU A 35 4.15 -7.61 15.23
N ASP A 36 4.49 -8.82 15.72
CA ASP A 36 5.05 -9.89 14.88
C ASP A 36 4.04 -10.40 13.84
N VAL A 37 2.78 -10.54 14.24
CA VAL A 37 1.69 -10.95 13.34
C VAL A 37 1.45 -9.89 12.27
N ASN A 38 1.39 -8.61 12.68
CA ASN A 38 1.20 -7.49 11.77
C ASN A 38 2.35 -7.36 10.77
N THR A 39 3.59 -7.53 11.24
CA THR A 39 4.79 -7.54 10.39
C THR A 39 4.71 -8.67 9.37
N SER A 40 4.35 -9.89 9.80
CA SER A 40 4.17 -11.04 8.91
C SER A 40 3.07 -10.81 7.86
N ILE A 41 1.96 -10.15 8.22
CA ILE A 41 0.88 -9.78 7.28
C ILE A 41 1.40 -8.81 6.23
N ILE A 42 2.11 -7.75 6.65
CA ILE A 42 2.68 -6.75 5.74
C ILE A 42 3.68 -7.40 4.77
N GLU A 43 4.58 -8.24 5.28
CA GLU A 43 5.55 -8.97 4.46
C GLU A 43 4.87 -9.89 3.46
N GLY A 44 3.82 -10.61 3.89
CA GLY A 44 3.03 -11.49 3.02
C GLY A 44 2.32 -10.73 1.90
N LEU A 45 1.69 -9.59 2.22
CA LEU A 45 1.05 -8.71 1.23
C LEU A 45 2.06 -8.13 0.25
N THR A 46 3.21 -7.66 0.75
CA THR A 46 4.29 -7.10 -0.08
C THR A 46 4.85 -8.15 -1.04
N ALA A 47 5.09 -9.37 -0.54
CA ALA A 47 5.56 -10.47 -1.35
C ALA A 47 4.54 -10.92 -2.39
N SER A 48 3.23 -10.92 -2.06
CA SER A 48 2.18 -11.22 -3.03
C SER A 48 2.09 -10.16 -4.11
N ALA A 49 2.07 -8.88 -3.73
CA ALA A 49 2.04 -7.76 -4.65
C ALA A 49 3.24 -7.80 -5.63
N GLY A 50 4.44 -8.13 -5.15
CA GLY A 50 5.62 -8.28 -6.00
C GLY A 50 5.55 -9.48 -6.96
N ARG A 51 4.81 -10.54 -6.62
CA ARG A 51 4.55 -11.68 -7.52
C ARG A 51 3.48 -11.35 -8.56
N ASP A 52 2.41 -10.68 -8.14
CA ASP A 52 1.26 -10.35 -8.99
C ASP A 52 1.59 -9.25 -10.01
N PHE A 53 2.50 -8.34 -9.64
CA PHE A 53 2.94 -7.22 -10.48
C PHE A 53 4.47 -7.24 -10.66
N PRO A 54 5.01 -8.21 -11.42
CA PRO A 54 6.44 -8.30 -11.64
C PRO A 54 6.97 -7.02 -12.31
N ASN A 55 8.20 -6.64 -11.96
CA ASN A 55 8.89 -5.43 -12.44
C ASN A 55 8.34 -4.08 -11.94
N ARG A 56 7.30 -4.07 -11.11
CA ARG A 56 6.82 -2.85 -10.45
C ARG A 56 7.38 -2.80 -9.02
N PRO A 57 7.97 -1.66 -8.58
CA PRO A 57 8.35 -1.52 -7.19
C PRO A 57 7.11 -1.61 -6.31
N VAL A 58 7.26 -2.21 -5.13
CA VAL A 58 6.21 -2.29 -4.11
C VAL A 58 6.61 -1.39 -2.95
N HIS A 59 5.72 -0.47 -2.59
CA HIS A 59 5.87 0.40 -1.43
C HIS A 59 4.77 0.13 -0.42
N VAL A 60 5.13 0.07 0.87
CA VAL A 60 4.16 -0.06 1.96
C VAL A 60 4.04 1.28 2.65
N VAL A 61 2.82 1.84 2.65
CA VAL A 61 2.49 2.96 3.53
C VAL A 61 2.30 2.39 4.94
N PRO A 62 3.09 2.84 5.93
CA PRO A 62 2.97 2.33 7.29
C PRO A 62 1.54 2.50 7.83
N PRO A 63 0.88 1.42 8.30
CA PRO A 63 -0.47 1.53 8.86
C PRO A 63 -0.45 2.27 10.20
N ALA A 64 -1.56 2.93 10.53
CA ALA A 64 -1.83 3.33 11.90
C ALA A 64 -1.88 2.09 12.80
N ARG A 65 -1.35 2.20 14.03
CA ARG A 65 -1.32 1.12 15.00
C ARG A 65 -2.09 1.52 16.26
N GLU A 66 -3.11 0.74 16.60
CA GLU A 66 -3.90 0.91 17.81
C GLU A 66 -3.49 -0.12 18.87
N TYR A 67 -3.33 0.34 20.11
CA TYR A 67 -2.90 -0.48 21.24
C TYR A 67 -3.97 -0.43 22.35
N PRO A 68 -4.93 -1.36 22.36
CA PRO A 68 -6.04 -1.33 23.32
C PRO A 68 -5.60 -1.65 24.74
N ASP A 69 -4.52 -2.43 24.89
CA ASP A 69 -3.93 -2.73 26.20
C ASP A 69 -2.71 -1.83 26.44
N GLU A 70 -2.76 -1.06 27.54
CA GLU A 70 -1.59 -0.31 28.03
C GLU A 70 -0.51 -1.24 28.60
N GLN A 71 -0.88 -2.45 29.05
CA GLN A 71 0.04 -3.43 29.62
C GLN A 71 0.07 -4.73 28.81
N PRO A 72 1.22 -5.12 28.24
CA PRO A 72 1.35 -6.37 27.51
C PRO A 72 1.09 -7.56 28.42
N SER A 73 0.28 -8.51 27.93
CA SER A 73 0.13 -9.80 28.60
C SER A 73 1.48 -10.52 28.59
N ARG A 74 1.91 -11.02 29.77
CA ARG A 74 3.20 -11.71 29.94
C ARG A 74 3.41 -12.91 29.00
N SER A 75 2.34 -13.49 28.45
CA SER A 75 2.41 -14.68 27.59
C SER A 75 2.04 -14.43 26.12
N ARG A 76 1.49 -13.26 25.77
CA ARG A 76 0.93 -13.01 24.42
C ARG A 76 1.48 -11.77 23.71
N GLY A 77 2.44 -11.06 24.31
CA GLY A 77 2.93 -9.80 23.77
C GLY A 77 1.90 -8.68 23.91
N ARG A 78 2.21 -7.50 23.37
CA ARG A 78 1.29 -6.37 23.33
C ARG A 78 0.33 -6.55 22.16
N VAL A 79 -0.97 -6.43 22.42
CA VAL A 79 -1.98 -6.43 21.37
C VAL A 79 -1.83 -5.15 20.54
N GLU A 80 -1.79 -5.29 19.23
CA GLU A 80 -1.59 -4.22 18.27
C GLU A 80 -2.50 -4.43 17.06
N PHE A 81 -3.42 -3.51 16.82
CA PHE A 81 -4.32 -3.56 15.68
C PHE A 81 -3.87 -2.60 14.57
N MET A 82 -3.91 -3.09 13.34
CA MET A 82 -3.91 -2.30 12.12
C MET A 82 -5.35 -2.13 11.61
N PRO A 83 -5.61 -1.20 10.69
CA PRO A 83 -6.92 -1.05 10.09
C PRO A 83 -7.42 -2.35 9.45
N ARG A 84 -8.75 -2.51 9.42
CA ARG A 84 -9.41 -3.81 9.12
C ARG A 84 -9.27 -4.25 7.67
N VAL A 85 -9.03 -3.32 6.76
CA VAL A 85 -8.90 -3.58 5.32
C VAL A 85 -7.47 -3.33 4.89
N ALA A 86 -6.85 -4.35 4.32
CA ALA A 86 -5.60 -4.25 3.60
C ALA A 86 -5.90 -3.99 2.12
N CYS A 87 -5.15 -3.06 1.54
CA CYS A 87 -5.36 -2.58 0.18
C CYS A 87 -4.07 -2.75 -0.62
N VAL A 88 -4.18 -3.27 -1.83
CA VAL A 88 -3.08 -3.33 -2.79
C VAL A 88 -3.54 -2.65 -4.07
N GLY A 89 -2.88 -1.56 -4.42
CA GLY A 89 -3.21 -0.76 -5.60
C GLY A 89 -2.00 -0.60 -6.52
N THR A 90 -2.23 -0.66 -7.83
CA THR A 90 -1.19 -0.32 -8.80
C THR A 90 -1.51 1.01 -9.47
N PHE A 91 -0.49 1.84 -9.54
CA PHE A 91 -0.58 3.20 -10.05
C PHE A 91 0.39 3.39 -11.21
N GLU A 92 -0.01 4.24 -12.15
CA GLU A 92 0.84 4.74 -13.23
C GLU A 92 0.77 6.26 -13.33
N ALA A 93 1.83 6.88 -13.85
CA ALA A 93 1.88 8.29 -14.18
C ALA A 93 2.85 8.54 -15.33
N ASP A 94 3.01 9.81 -15.73
CA ASP A 94 4.10 10.21 -16.60
C ASP A 94 5.46 9.82 -15.99
N ALA A 95 6.45 9.57 -16.83
CA ALA A 95 7.78 9.16 -16.40
C ALA A 95 8.44 10.25 -15.53
N VAL A 96 9.27 9.82 -14.57
CA VAL A 96 9.91 10.72 -13.58
C VAL A 96 11.36 11.06 -13.93
N GLY A 97 12.02 10.24 -14.75
CA GLY A 97 13.40 10.40 -15.16
C GLY A 97 13.61 11.50 -16.20
N PRO A 98 14.75 12.21 -16.16
CA PRO A 98 15.03 13.31 -17.09
C PRO A 98 15.25 12.86 -18.54
N ASP A 99 15.61 11.59 -18.75
CA ASP A 99 15.88 10.99 -20.05
C ASP A 99 14.68 10.21 -20.61
N ALA A 100 13.54 10.23 -19.92
CA ALA A 100 12.37 9.45 -20.30
C ALA A 100 11.63 10.07 -21.50
N ASP A 101 11.22 9.22 -22.44
CA ASP A 101 10.38 9.61 -23.56
C ASP A 101 8.92 9.74 -23.09
N PRO A 102 8.31 10.94 -23.13
CA PRO A 102 6.94 11.15 -22.63
C PRO A 102 5.86 10.42 -23.44
N VAL A 103 6.19 9.90 -24.62
CA VAL A 103 5.28 9.10 -25.45
C VAL A 103 5.31 7.63 -25.06
N TRP A 104 6.50 7.10 -24.75
CA TRP A 104 6.72 5.66 -24.56
C TRP A 104 6.94 5.24 -23.11
N ASP A 105 7.41 6.16 -22.27
CA ASP A 105 7.75 5.87 -20.89
C ASP A 105 6.63 6.28 -19.92
N ARG A 106 6.41 5.39 -18.95
CA ARG A 106 5.49 5.60 -17.83
C ARG A 106 6.18 5.20 -16.53
N SER A 107 5.88 5.92 -15.47
CA SER A 107 6.30 5.53 -14.12
C SER A 107 5.24 4.66 -13.47
N TRP A 108 5.67 3.61 -12.77
CA TRP A 108 4.79 2.64 -12.12
C TRP A 108 5.16 2.43 -10.66
N LEU A 109 4.14 2.22 -9.83
CA LEU A 109 4.30 1.87 -8.43
C LEU A 109 3.12 1.02 -7.96
N THR A 110 3.41 -0.08 -7.27
CA THR A 110 2.40 -0.81 -6.50
C THR A 110 2.49 -0.37 -5.05
N VAL A 111 1.36 0.00 -4.46
CA VAL A 111 1.29 0.48 -3.09
C VAL A 111 0.43 -0.46 -2.26
N VAL A 112 0.92 -0.81 -1.07
CA VAL A 112 0.17 -1.49 -0.02
C VAL A 112 -0.17 -0.47 1.06
N TRP A 113 -1.45 -0.34 1.42
CA TRP A 113 -1.90 0.51 2.52
C TRP A 113 -3.06 -0.15 3.26
N PHE A 114 -3.54 0.51 4.33
CA PHE A 114 -4.58 -0.02 5.19
C PHE A 114 -5.62 1.05 5.52
N GLN A 115 -6.89 0.65 5.64
CA GLN A 115 -8.01 1.53 5.97
C GLN A 115 -9.10 0.78 6.75
N GLU A 116 -10.01 1.50 7.40
CA GLU A 116 -11.07 0.89 8.23
C GLU A 116 -12.17 0.22 7.40
N GLU A 117 -12.55 0.83 6.28
CA GLU A 117 -13.64 0.37 5.42
C GLU A 117 -13.16 0.20 3.99
N ALA A 118 -13.68 -0.78 3.23
CA ALA A 118 -13.32 -0.98 1.83
C ALA A 118 -13.97 0.11 0.95
N SER A 119 -13.24 1.21 0.74
CA SER A 119 -13.71 2.40 0.01
C SER A 119 -12.60 3.05 -0.82
N LEU A 120 -12.96 3.67 -1.94
CA LEU A 120 -12.02 4.46 -2.75
C LEU A 120 -11.65 5.81 -2.10
N ASP A 121 -12.46 6.30 -1.18
CA ASP A 121 -12.24 7.63 -0.57
C ASP A 121 -10.99 7.65 0.31
N GLY A 122 -10.70 6.54 1.01
CA GLY A 122 -9.53 6.40 1.88
C GLY A 122 -8.18 6.43 1.14
N ILE A 123 -8.18 6.25 -0.18
CA ILE A 123 -6.96 6.24 -1.00
C ILE A 123 -6.26 7.60 -0.96
N LYS A 124 -7.04 8.70 -0.99
CA LYS A 124 -6.47 10.05 -1.05
C LYS A 124 -5.66 10.36 0.19
N ASP A 125 -6.21 10.06 1.36
CA ASP A 125 -5.54 10.34 2.63
C ASP A 125 -4.35 9.40 2.85
N ALA A 126 -4.50 8.11 2.50
CA ALA A 126 -3.43 7.12 2.65
C ALA A 126 -2.20 7.42 1.78
N LEU A 127 -2.41 8.01 0.60
CA LEU A 127 -1.34 8.22 -0.38
C LEU A 127 -0.89 9.68 -0.48
N ALA A 128 -1.47 10.60 0.28
CA ALA A 128 -1.27 12.04 0.10
C ALA A 128 0.21 12.46 0.11
N ASP A 129 1.01 11.83 0.98
CA ASP A 129 2.42 12.14 1.22
C ASP A 129 3.40 11.22 0.46
N LEU A 130 2.92 10.46 -0.52
CA LEU A 130 3.74 9.51 -1.28
C LEU A 130 4.82 10.22 -2.10
N ALA A 131 6.08 9.89 -1.86
CA ALA A 131 7.24 10.44 -2.58
C ALA A 131 7.40 9.78 -3.97
N TRP A 132 6.44 10.00 -4.86
CA TRP A 132 6.35 9.31 -6.16
C TRP A 132 7.66 9.30 -6.95
N GLY A 133 8.34 10.45 -7.05
CA GLY A 133 9.59 10.58 -7.82
C GLY A 133 10.77 9.74 -7.29
N GLU A 134 10.70 9.31 -6.03
CA GLU A 134 11.74 8.47 -5.41
C GLU A 134 11.37 6.98 -5.42
N LEU A 135 10.07 6.68 -5.40
CA LEU A 135 9.53 5.33 -5.22
C LEU A 135 9.14 4.65 -6.53
N ALA A 136 8.62 5.42 -7.48
CA ALA A 136 8.15 4.90 -8.75
C ALA A 136 9.33 4.56 -9.68
N ARG A 137 9.08 3.65 -10.61
CA ARG A 137 10.08 3.25 -11.61
C ARG A 137 9.55 3.47 -13.01
N ASP A 138 10.36 4.11 -13.84
CA ASP A 138 10.09 4.26 -15.25
C ASP A 138 10.27 2.94 -16.00
N MET A 139 9.32 2.67 -16.89
CA MET A 139 9.36 1.55 -17.81
C MET A 139 8.85 2.01 -19.17
N THR A 140 9.57 1.60 -20.21
CA THR A 140 9.14 1.76 -21.60
C THR A 140 8.08 0.71 -21.93
N LEU A 141 6.98 1.15 -22.55
CA LEU A 141 5.88 0.30 -23.00
C LEU A 141 6.16 -0.43 -24.31
#